data_AF-A0A2W5ESB5-F1
#
_entry.id   AF-A0A2W5ESB5-F1
#
_cell.length_a   1.000
_cell.length_b   1.000
_cell.length_c   1.000
_cell.angle_alpha   90.00
_cell.angle_beta   90.00
_cell.angle_gamma   90.00
#
_symmetry.space_group_name_H-M   'P 1'
#
loop_
_entity.id
_entity.type
_entity.pdbx_description
1 polymer ?
#
loop_
_entity_poly.entity_id
_entity_poly.type
_entity_poly.pdbx_seq_one_letter_code
_entity_poly.pdbx_strand_id
1 'polypeptide(L)' 'MALYKLTAQRQFVDMQKGYEFQVPSATIPTPHAQDVEKAIERLGFNKQAQSYKSLGNFKVEKIS' A
#
# COMPACT_ATOMS: atom_id res chain seq x y z
N MET A 1 -0.58 -8.71 -14.37
CA MET A 1 -0.61 -8.12 -13.03
C MET A 1 0.46 -7.05 -12.99
N ALA A 2 0.09 -5.82 -12.65
CA ALA A 2 1.05 -4.76 -12.45
C ALA A 2 1.55 -4.80 -11.01
N LEU A 3 2.82 -4.47 -10.81
CA LEU A 3 3.43 -4.42 -9.49
C LEU A 3 3.66 -2.96 -9.11
N TYR A 4 3.10 -2.56 -7.99
CA TYR A 4 3.22 -1.21 -7.47
C TYR A 4 4.07 -1.20 -6.21
N LYS A 5 5.03 -0.29 -6.13
CA LYS A 5 5.67 0.10 -4.88
C LYS A 5 4.78 1.14 -4.20
N LEU A 6 4.44 0.91 -2.94
CA LEU A 6 3.79 1.89 -2.09
C LEU A 6 4.77 2.30 -1.00
N THR A 7 5.04 3.60 -0.91
CA THR A 7 5.87 4.18 0.15
C THR A 7 5.01 5.05 1.05
N ALA A 8 5.02 4.75 2.35
CA ALA A 8 4.27 5.49 3.36
C ALA A 8 4.77 6.94 3.45
N GLN A 9 3.92 7.93 3.14
CA GLN A 9 4.32 9.35 3.20
C GLN A 9 4.36 9.89 4.63
N ARG A 10 3.67 9.23 5.56
CA ARG A 10 3.61 9.54 6.99
C ARG A 10 3.58 8.25 7.79
N GLN A 11 3.69 8.36 9.11
CA GLN A 11 3.50 7.21 9.99
C GLN A 11 2.02 6.83 10.03
N PHE A 12 1.74 5.56 9.76
CA PHE A 12 0.42 4.95 9.83
C PHE A 12 0.42 3.89 10.92
N VAL A 13 0.17 4.31 12.16
CA VAL A 13 0.14 3.43 13.33
C VAL A 13 1.52 2.77 13.52
N ASP A 14 1.64 1.48 13.24
CA ASP A 14 2.88 0.70 13.29
C ASP A 14 3.72 0.82 12.01
N MET A 15 3.12 1.25 10.89
CA MET A 15 3.85 1.46 9.64
C MET A 15 4.56 2.81 9.71
N GLN A 16 5.89 2.78 9.81
CA GLN A 16 6.69 4.00 9.88
C GLN A 16 6.65 4.79 8.56
N LYS A 17 6.87 6.11 8.67
CA LYS A 17 7.07 6.97 7.50
C LYS A 17 8.26 6.46 6.69
N GLY A 18 8.11 6.40 5.37
CA GLY A 18 9.12 5.88 4.46
C GLY A 18 9.12 4.36 4.34
N TYR A 19 8.23 3.65 5.04
CA TYR A 19 8.07 2.21 4.87
C TYR A 19 7.60 1.90 3.45
N GLU A 20 8.30 0.98 2.79
CA GLU A 20 8.06 0.63 1.40
C GLU A 20 7.59 -0.81 1.29
N PHE A 21 6.53 -1.04 0.53
CA PHE A 21 6.01 -2.39 0.28
C PHE A 21 5.49 -2.53 -1.14
N GLN A 22 5.42 -3.77 -1.60
CA GLN A 22 4.97 -4.10 -2.94
C GLN A 22 3.52 -4.57 -2.91
N VAL A 23 2.71 -4.01 -3.79
CA VAL A 23 1.30 -4.34 -3.98
C VAL A 23 1.11 -4.87 -5.39
N PRO A 24 0.88 -6.18 -5.56
CA PRO A 24 0.45 -6.72 -6.83
C PRO A 24 -1.01 -6.30 -7.05
N SER A 25 -1.29 -5.57 -8.13
CA SER A 25 -2.65 -5.19 -8.52
C SER A 25 -2.92 -5.53 -9.98
N ALA A 26 -4.16 -5.90 -10.28
CA ALA A 26 -4.59 -6.10 -11.66
C ALA A 26 -5.01 -4.78 -12.34
N THR A 27 -5.30 -3.73 -11.56
CA THR A 27 -5.74 -2.42 -12.08
C THR A 27 -4.58 -1.55 -12.51
N ILE A 28 -4.77 -0.79 -13.60
CA ILE A 28 -3.83 0.16 -14.19
C ILE A 28 -4.60 1.47 -14.42
N PRO A 29 -4.07 2.67 -14.12
CA PRO A 29 -2.68 2.99 -13.76
C PRO A 29 -2.33 2.89 -12.27
N THR A 30 -3.30 2.73 -11.37
CA THR A 30 -3.08 2.68 -9.92
C THR A 30 -3.61 1.38 -9.31
N PRO A 31 -3.01 0.90 -8.21
CA PRO A 31 -3.47 -0.31 -7.53
C PRO A 31 -4.84 -0.08 -6.86
N HIS A 32 -5.68 -1.11 -6.77
CA HIS A 32 -6.97 -0.97 -6.11
C HIS A 32 -6.79 -0.88 -4.59
N ALA A 33 -7.65 -0.13 -3.90
CA ALA A 33 -7.57 0.02 -2.45
C ALA A 33 -7.67 -1.33 -1.70
N GLN A 34 -8.43 -2.29 -2.25
CA GLN A 34 -8.51 -3.65 -1.67
C GLN A 34 -7.21 -4.45 -1.82
N ASP A 35 -6.44 -4.23 -2.89
CA ASP A 35 -5.14 -4.90 -3.06
C ASP A 35 -4.13 -4.34 -2.08
N VAL A 36 -4.17 -3.02 -1.85
CA VAL A 36 -3.37 -2.36 -0.81
C VAL A 36 -3.75 -2.88 0.57
N GLU A 37 -5.04 -2.96 0.89
CA GLU A 37 -5.54 -3.51 2.16
C GLU A 37 -5.03 -4.93 2.40
N LYS A 38 -5.16 -5.82 1.41
CA LYS A 38 -4.65 -7.20 1.46
C LYS A 38 -3.13 -7.25 1.59
N ALA A 39 -2.39 -6.36 0.94
CA ALA A 39 -0.95 -6.28 1.08
C ALA A 39 -0.55 -5.86 2.50
N ILE A 40 -1.22 -4.85 3.07
CA ILE A 40 -1.02 -4.40 4.44
C ILE A 40 -1.34 -5.50 5.44
N GLU A 41 -2.43 -6.26 5.22
CA GLU A 41 -2.79 -7.43 6.02
C GLU A 41 -1.71 -8.54 5.95
N ARG A 42 -1.22 -8.85 4.74
CA ARG A 42 -0.13 -9.83 4.53
C ARG A 42 1.16 -9.47 5.24
N LEU A 43 1.43 -8.17 5.39
CA LEU A 43 2.59 -7.66 6.12
C LEU A 43 2.41 -7.73 7.64
N GLY A 44 1.24 -8.14 8.13
CA GLY A 44 0.94 -8.30 9.55
C GLY A 44 0.53 -7.01 10.25
N PHE A 45 0.22 -5.94 9.51
CA PHE A 45 -0.24 -4.70 10.12
C PHE A 45 -1.70 -4.80 10.58
N ASN A 46 -2.03 -4.03 11.62
CA ASN A 46 -3.35 -4.03 12.24
C ASN A 46 -4.48 -3.44 11.36
N LYS A 47 -5.74 -3.60 11.80
CA LYS A 47 -6.92 -3.06 11.08
C LYS A 47 -6.91 -1.53 10.93
N GLN A 48 -6.18 -0.81 11.79
CA GLN A 48 -6.00 0.63 11.63
C GLN A 48 -5.11 0.92 10.41
N ALA A 49 -3.99 0.21 10.22
CA ALA A 49 -3.16 0.31 9.02
C ALA A 49 -3.95 0.00 7.73
N GLN A 50 -4.81 -1.03 7.78
CA GLN A 50 -5.71 -1.39 6.67
C GLN A 50 -6.68 -0.26 6.29
N SER A 51 -7.11 0.55 7.27
CA SER A 51 -7.97 1.72 7.01
C SER A 51 -7.26 2.81 6.19
N TYR A 52 -5.92 2.81 6.14
CA TYR A 52 -5.15 3.76 5.33
C TYR A 52 -5.00 3.36 3.86
N LYS A 53 -5.66 2.28 3.41
CA LYS A 53 -5.68 1.78 2.01
C LYS A 53 -5.90 2.81 0.90
N SER A 54 -6.36 4.02 1.23
CA SER A 54 -6.42 5.15 0.30
C SER A 54 -5.04 5.46 -0.29
N LEU A 55 -4.95 5.41 -1.62
CA LEU A 55 -3.71 5.69 -2.36
C LEU A 55 -3.11 7.06 -2.06
N GLY A 56 -3.92 8.07 -1.70
CA GLY A 56 -3.41 9.40 -1.33
C GLY A 56 -2.53 9.42 -0.07
N ASN A 57 -2.52 8.34 0.71
CA ASN A 57 -1.63 8.16 1.86
C ASN A 57 -0.23 7.66 1.47
N PHE A 58 -0.09 7.11 0.26
CA PHE A 58 1.10 6.41 -0.19
C PHE A 58 1.63 7.05 -1.46
N LYS A 59 2.96 7.09 -1.58
CA LYS A 59 3.60 7.35 -2.86
C LYS A 59 3.54 6.05 -3.66
N VAL A 60 2.79 6.06 -4.76
CA VAL A 60 2.60 4.91 -5.64
C VAL A 60 3.59 5.01 -6.80
N GLU A 61 4.45 4.02 -6.96
CA GLU A 61 5.40 3.92 -8.07
C GLU A 61 5.19 2.58 -8.79
N LYS A 62 4.89 2.62 -10.09
CA LYS A 62 4.76 1.39 -10.88
C LYS A 62 6.14 0.80 -11.14
N ILE A 63 6.37 -0.43 -10.70
CA ILE A 63 7.63 -1.16 -10.93
C ILE A 63 7.56 -1.96 -12.23
N SER A 64 6.44 -2.66 -12.48
CA SER A 64 6.28 -3.54 -13.63
C SER A 64 4.85 -3.53 -14.17
#